data_AF-A0A8S7SFL5-F1
#
_entry.id   AF-A0A8S7SFL5-F1
#
_cell.length_a   1.000
_cell.length_b   1.000
_cell.length_c   1.000
_cell.angle_alpha   90.00
_cell.angle_beta   90.00
_cell.angle_gamma   90.00
#
_symmetry.space_group_name_H-M   'P 1'
#
loop_
_entity.id
_entity.type
_entity.pdbx_description
1 polymer ?
#
loop_
_entity_poly.entity_id
_entity_poly.type
_entity_poly.pdbx_seq_one_letter_code
_entity_poly.pdbx_strand_id
1 'polypeptide(L)'
;MNKALLPLLLCCFIFPASGKDAGWQWYNEKINPKEKENKPVPAAPRQEPDIMQKLAALQTATKRALYEAILYPGVDNFVKYFR
;
A
#
# COMPACT_ATOMS: atom_id res chain seq x y z
N MET A 1 4.59 -46.16 14.32
CA MET A 1 5.38 -45.01 14.85
C MET A 1 5.07 -43.82 13.98
N ASN A 2 4.44 -42.77 14.52
CA ASN A 2 4.38 -41.38 14.01
C ASN A 2 3.92 -40.48 15.18
N LYS A 3 4.56 -40.63 16.34
CA LYS A 3 4.19 -39.91 17.58
C LYS A 3 4.54 -38.41 17.52
N ALA A 4 5.31 -38.00 16.52
CA ALA A 4 5.76 -36.61 16.30
C ALA A 4 4.83 -35.77 15.40
N LEU A 5 3.86 -36.39 14.71
CA LEU A 5 2.96 -35.64 13.81
C LEU A 5 1.88 -34.88 14.58
N LEU A 6 1.39 -35.47 15.68
CA LEU A 6 0.39 -34.88 16.57
C LEU A 6 0.85 -33.59 17.29
N PRO A 7 2.07 -33.52 17.89
CA PRO A 7 2.53 -32.28 18.52
C PRO A 7 2.85 -31.16 17.50
N LEU A 8 3.24 -31.53 16.28
CA LEU A 8 3.53 -30.55 15.21
C LEU A 8 2.24 -29.86 14.72
N LEU A 9 1.16 -30.63 14.59
CA LEU A 9 -0.14 -30.14 14.16
C LEU A 9 -0.83 -29.29 15.25
N LEU A 10 -0.57 -29.59 16.53
CA LEU A 10 -1.00 -28.78 17.67
C LEU A 10 -0.26 -27.45 17.80
N CYS A 11 1.03 -27.37 17.41
CA CYS A 11 1.78 -26.11 17.41
C CYS A 11 1.22 -25.08 16.41
N CYS A 12 0.63 -25.53 15.30
CA CYS A 12 0.03 -24.64 14.30
C CYS A 12 -1.29 -23.99 14.74
N PHE A 13 -1.95 -24.50 15.78
CA PHE A 13 -3.22 -23.96 16.29
C PHE A 13 -3.08 -23.08 17.52
N ILE A 14 -1.96 -23.13 18.25
CA ILE A 14 -1.80 -22.43 19.54
C ILE A 14 -1.12 -21.05 19.39
N PHE A 15 -0.52 -20.73 18.25
CA PHE A 15 -0.04 -19.38 17.94
C PHE A 15 -0.52 -18.93 16.56
N PRO A 16 -1.64 -18.20 16.53
CA PRO A 16 -1.51 -16.75 16.40
C PRO A 16 -2.43 -16.01 17.39
N ALA A 17 -2.26 -16.24 18.69
CA ALA A 17 -2.90 -15.44 19.74
C ALA A 17 -2.03 -14.25 20.20
N SER A 18 -1.11 -13.77 19.34
CA SER A 18 -0.36 -12.53 19.55
C SER A 18 0.07 -11.96 18.20
N GLY A 19 -0.91 -11.43 17.49
CA GLY A 19 -0.76 -10.48 16.39
C GLY A 19 -1.86 -9.42 16.50
N LYS A 20 -2.20 -9.06 17.75
CA LYS A 20 -3.01 -7.87 18.03
C LYS A 20 -2.11 -6.70 17.63
N ASP A 21 -2.40 -6.13 16.46
CA ASP A 21 -1.85 -4.88 15.94
C ASP A 21 -0.47 -4.92 15.24
N ALA A 22 -0.27 -5.84 14.29
CA ALA A 22 0.84 -5.68 13.31
C ALA A 22 0.50 -6.16 11.90
N GLY A 23 -0.75 -5.97 11.47
CA GLY A 23 -1.08 -5.91 10.04
C GLY A 23 -0.72 -4.54 9.48
N TRP A 24 -0.58 -4.42 8.16
CA TRP A 24 -0.36 -3.13 7.50
C TRP A 24 -1.45 -2.15 7.94
N GLN A 25 -1.09 -1.16 8.76
CA GLN A 25 -1.98 -0.06 9.10
C GLN A 25 -2.04 0.87 7.88
N TRP A 26 -3.01 0.60 7.02
CA TRP A 26 -3.39 1.51 5.95
C TRP A 26 -4.06 2.72 6.61
N TYR A 27 -3.26 3.66 7.11
CA TYR A 27 -3.61 5.03 7.53
C TYR A 27 -5.05 5.20 8.06
N ASN A 28 -5.31 4.98 9.36
CA ASN A 28 -6.50 5.56 10.01
C ASN A 28 -6.52 5.36 11.53
N GLU A 29 -5.47 5.78 12.24
CA GLU A 29 -5.64 6.07 13.66
C GLU A 29 -6.10 7.52 13.81
N LYS A 30 -7.42 7.70 13.89
CA LYS A 30 -8.02 9.01 14.19
C LYS A 30 -7.85 9.26 15.68
N ILE A 31 -6.77 9.95 16.04
CA ILE A 31 -6.55 10.43 17.40
C ILE A 31 -7.74 11.35 17.75
N ASN A 32 -8.52 10.96 18.76
CA ASN A 32 -9.76 11.65 19.17
C ASN A 32 -9.50 13.12 19.58
N PRO A 33 -10.54 13.98 19.50
CA PRO A 33 -10.41 15.41 19.40
C PRO A 33 -10.15 16.05 20.78
N LYS A 34 -9.06 16.81 20.88
CA LYS A 34 -8.94 17.88 21.87
C LYS A 34 -8.51 19.17 21.17
N GLU A 35 -9.53 19.98 20.90
CA GLU A 35 -9.56 21.42 21.20
C GLU A 35 -8.25 22.19 21.00
N LYS A 36 -8.17 22.97 19.92
CA LYS A 36 -7.85 24.41 20.01
C LYS A 36 -8.11 25.13 18.69
N GLU A 37 -9.05 26.06 18.81
CA GLU A 37 -9.39 27.13 17.89
C GLU A 37 -8.15 27.93 17.46
N ASN A 38 -7.86 27.94 16.16
CA ASN A 38 -7.30 29.10 15.47
C ASN A 38 -7.60 28.96 13.97
N LYS A 39 -8.64 29.66 13.51
CA LYS A 39 -8.87 29.85 12.08
C LYS A 39 -7.75 30.74 11.54
N PRO A 40 -7.09 30.33 10.45
CA PRO A 40 -7.25 31.13 9.23
C PRO A 40 -7.45 30.27 7.98
N VAL A 41 -8.44 30.72 7.18
CA VAL A 41 -8.75 30.40 5.77
C VAL A 41 -8.99 28.91 5.45
N PRO A 42 -10.21 28.52 5.00
CA PRO A 42 -10.41 27.20 4.45
C PRO A 42 -9.63 27.12 3.13
N ALA A 43 -8.42 26.54 3.17
CA ALA A 43 -7.82 26.02 1.96
C ALA A 43 -8.85 25.08 1.34
N ALA A 44 -9.24 25.37 0.09
CA ALA A 44 -10.17 24.55 -0.66
C ALA A 44 -9.84 23.07 -0.43
N PRO A 45 -10.84 22.18 -0.24
CA PRO A 45 -10.55 20.77 -0.09
C PRO A 45 -9.68 20.38 -1.28
N ARG A 46 -8.42 20.05 -1.03
CA ARG A 46 -7.63 19.30 -2.01
C ARG A 46 -8.42 18.02 -2.15
N GLN A 47 -9.29 17.97 -3.17
CA GLN A 47 -9.99 16.76 -3.55
C GLN A 47 -8.87 15.78 -3.81
N GLU A 48 -8.63 14.93 -2.82
CA GLU A 48 -7.70 13.85 -2.99
C GLU A 48 -8.23 13.07 -4.18
N PRO A 49 -7.48 12.98 -5.28
CA PRO A 49 -8.01 12.38 -6.50
C PRO A 49 -8.48 10.99 -6.13
N ASP A 50 -9.72 10.70 -6.53
CA ASP A 50 -10.40 9.45 -6.26
C ASP A 50 -9.42 8.30 -6.51
N ILE A 51 -9.38 7.31 -5.62
CA ILE A 51 -8.36 6.24 -5.64
C ILE A 51 -8.33 5.60 -7.03
N MET A 52 -9.48 5.47 -7.68
CA MET A 52 -9.60 4.99 -9.06
C MET A 52 -8.86 5.86 -10.07
N GLN A 53 -8.90 7.19 -9.93
CA GLN A 53 -8.16 8.11 -10.79
C GLN A 53 -6.65 7.98 -10.58
N LYS A 54 -6.19 7.80 -9.33
CA LYS A 54 -4.76 7.54 -9.05
C LYS A 54 -4.31 6.24 -9.70
N LEU A 55 -5.11 5.17 -9.60
CA LEU A 55 -4.80 3.89 -10.24
C LEU A 55 -4.77 4.02 -11.77
N ALA A 56 -5.75 4.69 -12.36
CA ALA A 56 -5.80 4.91 -13.80
C ALA A 56 -4.58 5.71 -14.29
N ALA A 57 -4.18 6.76 -13.56
CA ALA A 57 -3.00 7.55 -13.87
C ALA A 57 -1.71 6.71 -13.81
N LEU A 58 -1.54 5.90 -12.76
CA LEU A 58 -0.40 5.00 -12.62
C LEU A 58 -0.34 3.98 -13.75
N GLN A 59 -1.45 3.29 -14.03
CA GLN A 59 -1.53 2.32 -15.13
C GLN A 59 -1.20 2.95 -16.48
N THR A 60 -1.65 4.18 -16.71
CA THR A 60 -1.39 4.91 -17.96
C THR A 60 0.08 5.28 -18.08
N ALA A 61 0.70 5.74 -16.98
CA ALA A 61 2.12 6.07 -16.95
C ALA A 61 3.00 4.82 -17.20
N THR A 62 2.66 3.68 -16.58
CA THR A 62 3.39 2.42 -16.79
C THR A 62 3.28 1.94 -18.24
N LYS A 63 2.09 1.97 -18.84
CA LYS A 63 1.90 1.60 -20.25
C LYS A 63 2.69 2.51 -21.19
N ARG A 64 2.73 3.81 -20.88
CA ARG A 64 3.50 4.78 -21.67
C ARG A 64 4.99 4.50 -21.59
N ALA A 65 5.53 4.26 -20.40
CA ALA A 65 6.94 3.92 -20.20
C ALA A 65 7.32 2.61 -20.93
N LEU A 66 6.41 1.62 -20.91
CA LEU A 66 6.59 0.37 -21.66
C LEU A 66 6.70 0.63 -23.17
N TYR A 67 5.75 1.38 -23.75
CA TYR A 67 5.76 1.66 -25.18
C TYR A 67 6.98 2.47 -25.59
N GLU A 68 7.43 3.41 -24.78
CA GLU A 68 8.65 4.18 -25.00
C GLU A 68 9.88 3.28 -25.04
N ALA A 69 9.98 2.31 -24.13
CA ALA A 69 11.08 1.35 -24.12
C ALA A 69 11.07 0.38 -25.32
N ILE A 70 9.88 0.01 -25.80
CA ILE A 70 9.75 -0.85 -26.99
C ILE A 70 10.07 -0.08 -28.27
N LEU A 71 9.54 1.14 -28.42
CA LEU A 71 9.71 1.97 -29.62
C LEU A 71 11.14 2.53 -29.73
N TYR A 72 11.70 2.93 -28.61
CA TYR A 72 13.04 3.51 -28.51
C TYR A 72 13.88 2.67 -27.55
N PRO A 73 14.40 1.52 -28.01
CA PRO A 73 15.17 0.63 -27.16
C PRO A 73 16.49 1.30 -26.75
N GLY A 74 16.56 1.69 -25.48
CA GLY A 74 17.71 2.34 -24.86
C GLY A 74 17.71 2.07 -23.36
N VAL A 75 18.90 2.02 -22.75
CA VAL A 75 19.07 1.66 -21.33
C VAL A 75 18.23 2.57 -20.44
N ASP A 76 18.21 3.88 -20.71
CA ASP A 76 17.43 4.85 -19.93
C ASP A 76 15.93 4.58 -19.97
N ASN A 77 15.39 4.20 -21.14
CA ASN A 77 13.96 3.93 -21.30
C ASN A 77 13.53 2.63 -20.61
N PHE A 78 14.37 1.60 -20.62
CA PHE A 78 14.11 0.39 -19.84
C PHE A 78 14.21 0.65 -18.34
N VAL A 79 15.24 1.38 -17.88
CA VAL A 79 15.37 1.75 -16.46
C VAL A 79 14.17 2.57 -15.98
N LYS A 80 13.64 3.47 -16.81
CA LYS A 80 12.43 4.24 -16.54
C LYS A 80 11.18 3.37 -16.41
N TYR A 81 11.09 2.25 -17.13
CA TYR A 81 9.95 1.33 -17.04
C TYR A 81 10.01 0.40 -15.83
N PHE A 82 11.20 -0.03 -15.41
CA PHE A 82 11.36 -1.00 -14.31
C PHE A 82 11.47 -0.39 -12.90
N ARG A 83 11.55 0.94 -12.77
CA ARG A 83 11.51 1.66 -11.48
C ARG A 83 10.09 2.01 -11.07
#